data_AF-G2DC71-F1
#
_entry.id   AF-G2DC71-F1
#
_cell.length_a   1.000
_cell.length_b   1.000
_cell.length_c   1.000
_cell.angle_alpha   90.00
_cell.angle_beta   90.00
_cell.angle_gamma   90.00
#
_symmetry.space_group_name_H-M   'P 1'
#
loop_
_entity.id
_entity.type
_entity.pdbx_description
1 polymer ?
#
loop_
_entity_poly.entity_id
_entity_poly.type
_entity_poly.pdbx_seq_one_letter_code
_entity_poly.pdbx_strand_id
1 'polypeptide(L)'
;MDEKKLAIIATKGSLDWAYPPFILASTASALGYDTEIFFTFYGLQLLKKDLQLEVTPLGNPGMPMPMGMDKWFPVLGLTLPGMQGMMTSMMKKKMADKGVASLEELRELCQEAEVRLIACQMTVDLFELDTADFIDGVEYAGAARFFEFAGESDVCLYI
;
A
#
# COMPACT_ATOMS: atom_id res chain seq x y z
N MET A 1 -28.99 -0.19 -11.03
CA MET A 1 -27.64 -0.28 -11.60
C MET A 1 -26.90 -1.18 -10.64
N ASP A 2 -26.35 -2.28 -11.12
CA ASP A 2 -25.55 -3.17 -10.27
C ASP A 2 -24.38 -2.36 -9.68
N GLU A 3 -24.13 -2.57 -8.40
CA GLU A 3 -23.02 -1.93 -7.68
C GLU A 3 -21.71 -2.41 -8.29
N LYS A 4 -20.89 -1.46 -8.78
CA LYS A 4 -19.64 -1.80 -9.45
C LYS A 4 -18.63 -2.32 -8.43
N LYS A 5 -17.79 -3.27 -8.84
CA LYS A 5 -16.81 -3.93 -7.96
C LYS A 5 -15.37 -3.60 -8.34
N LEU A 6 -14.55 -3.23 -7.35
CA LEU A 6 -13.11 -3.04 -7.50
C LEU A 6 -12.33 -4.03 -6.62
N ALA A 7 -11.53 -4.89 -7.25
CA ALA A 7 -10.60 -5.78 -6.59
C ALA A 7 -9.15 -5.28 -6.77
N ILE A 8 -8.40 -5.15 -5.68
CA ILE A 8 -6.98 -4.77 -5.70
C ILE A 8 -6.17 -5.86 -5.01
N ILE A 9 -5.06 -6.28 -5.62
CA ILE A 9 -4.01 -7.04 -4.93
C ILE A 9 -2.88 -6.06 -4.59
N ALA A 10 -2.57 -5.90 -3.31
CA ALA A 10 -1.47 -5.07 -2.81
C ALA A 10 -0.31 -5.95 -2.36
N THR A 11 0.82 -5.88 -3.08
CA THR A 11 1.96 -6.80 -2.88
C THR A 11 3.21 -6.16 -2.30
N LYS A 12 3.32 -4.84 -2.41
CA LYS A 12 4.49 -4.07 -2.00
C LYS A 12 4.25 -3.35 -0.66
N GLY A 13 5.31 -3.26 0.14
CA GLY A 13 5.28 -2.64 1.47
C GLY A 13 6.17 -1.40 1.62
N SER A 14 6.66 -0.80 0.52
CA SER A 14 7.41 0.45 0.60
C SER A 14 6.46 1.64 0.62
N LEU A 15 6.94 2.78 1.17
CA LEU A 15 6.11 3.97 1.35
C LEU A 15 5.46 4.43 0.04
N ASP A 16 6.20 4.46 -1.05
CA ASP A 16 5.73 4.91 -2.37
C ASP A 16 4.64 4.02 -2.98
N TRP A 17 4.72 2.70 -2.74
CA TRP A 17 3.76 1.74 -3.26
C TRP A 17 2.56 1.49 -2.35
N ALA A 18 2.60 2.01 -1.12
CA ALA A 18 1.46 1.98 -0.20
C ALA A 18 0.34 2.93 -0.61
N TYR A 19 0.64 4.03 -1.29
CA TYR A 19 -0.35 5.05 -1.66
C TYR A 19 -1.35 4.60 -2.73
N PRO A 20 -0.94 4.01 -3.87
CA PRO A 20 -1.88 3.65 -4.93
C PRO A 20 -3.06 2.77 -4.49
N PRO A 21 -2.89 1.67 -3.73
CA PRO A 21 -4.04 0.82 -3.36
C PRO A 21 -5.06 1.58 -2.50
N PHE A 22 -4.61 2.34 -1.50
CA PHE A 22 -5.54 3.09 -0.64
C PHE A 22 -6.19 4.27 -1.35
N ILE A 23 -5.47 5.04 -2.18
CA ILE A 23 -6.06 6.15 -2.96
C ILE A 23 -7.14 5.63 -3.90
N LEU A 24 -6.86 4.53 -4.61
CA LEU A 24 -7.81 3.97 -5.56
C LEU A 24 -9.02 3.38 -4.85
N ALA A 25 -8.81 2.65 -3.75
CA ALA A 25 -9.89 2.07 -2.99
C ALA A 25 -10.79 3.14 -2.35
N SER A 26 -10.22 4.12 -1.66
CA SER A 26 -11.00 5.20 -1.04
C SER A 26 -11.80 5.99 -2.07
N THR A 27 -11.20 6.26 -3.25
CA THR A 27 -11.89 6.95 -4.34
C THR A 27 -13.01 6.10 -4.93
N ALA A 28 -12.77 4.80 -5.15
CA ALA A 28 -13.77 3.91 -5.70
C ALA A 28 -14.97 3.75 -4.76
N SER A 29 -14.74 3.56 -3.46
CA SER A 29 -15.82 3.51 -2.47
C SER A 29 -16.60 4.82 -2.42
N ALA A 30 -15.93 5.97 -2.50
CA ALA A 30 -16.61 7.28 -2.59
C ALA A 30 -17.49 7.43 -3.85
N LEU A 31 -17.18 6.69 -4.93
CA LEU A 31 -17.99 6.61 -6.15
C LEU A 31 -19.07 5.52 -6.10
N GLY A 32 -19.23 4.84 -4.96
CA GLY A 32 -20.21 3.78 -4.75
C GLY A 32 -19.79 2.42 -5.32
N TYR A 33 -18.48 2.14 -5.36
CA TYR A 33 -17.99 0.81 -5.71
C TYR A 33 -17.87 -0.05 -4.45
N ASP A 34 -18.32 -1.30 -4.54
CA ASP A 34 -17.97 -2.34 -3.58
C ASP A 34 -16.49 -2.71 -3.80
N THR A 35 -15.65 -2.51 -2.78
CA THR A 35 -14.19 -2.51 -2.92
C THR A 35 -13.52 -3.50 -1.95
N GLU A 36 -12.57 -4.29 -2.47
CA GLU A 36 -11.75 -5.21 -1.70
C GLU A 36 -10.27 -5.02 -2.03
N ILE A 37 -9.43 -4.95 -1.00
CA ILE A 37 -7.97 -4.96 -1.13
C ILE A 37 -7.44 -6.24 -0.49
N PHE A 38 -6.77 -7.06 -1.29
CA PHE A 38 -6.08 -8.27 -0.86
C PHE A 38 -4.59 -8.00 -0.67
N PHE A 39 -4.15 -7.97 0.58
CA PHE A 39 -2.76 -7.75 0.97
C PHE A 39 -2.00 -9.06 1.04
N THR A 40 -0.90 -9.16 0.29
CA THR A 40 -0.05 -10.34 0.26
C THR A 40 1.42 -9.94 0.22
N PHE A 41 2.32 -10.89 0.50
CA PHE A 41 3.74 -10.66 0.69
C PHE A 41 4.03 -9.42 1.56
N TYR A 42 4.82 -8.47 1.04
CA TYR A 42 5.22 -7.27 1.75
C TYR A 42 4.08 -6.27 1.91
N GLY A 43 2.99 -6.41 1.15
CA GLY A 43 1.76 -5.62 1.31
C GLY A 43 1.12 -5.78 2.69
N LEU A 44 1.35 -6.90 3.39
CA LEU A 44 0.87 -7.07 4.78
C LEU A 44 1.43 -6.03 5.75
N GLN A 45 2.58 -5.41 5.45
CA GLN A 45 3.10 -4.32 6.29
C GLN A 45 2.15 -3.11 6.35
N LEU A 46 1.28 -2.93 5.34
CA LEU A 46 0.31 -1.84 5.27
C LEU A 46 -0.86 -2.02 6.27
N LEU A 47 -1.04 -3.24 6.78
CA LEU A 47 -2.06 -3.58 7.78
C LEU A 47 -1.56 -3.43 9.21
N LYS A 48 -0.27 -3.17 9.44
CA LYS A 48 0.24 -2.99 10.80
C LYS A 48 -0.28 -1.71 11.44
N LYS A 49 -0.51 -1.75 12.76
CA LYS A 49 -0.92 -0.58 13.56
C LYS A 49 0.09 0.55 13.44
N ASP A 50 1.39 0.23 13.58
CA ASP A 50 2.50 1.17 13.40
C ASP A 50 3.11 1.05 11.99
N LEU A 51 2.94 2.10 11.18
CA LEU A 51 3.42 2.14 9.79
C LEU A 51 4.84 2.72 9.71
N GLN A 52 5.84 1.84 9.82
CA GLN A 52 7.25 2.19 9.64
C GLN A 52 7.72 1.97 8.19
N LEU A 53 7.02 2.57 7.24
CA LEU A 53 7.30 2.40 5.81
C LEU A 53 8.35 3.40 5.32
N GLU A 54 9.29 2.89 4.53
CA GLU A 54 10.35 3.67 3.90
C GLU A 54 10.31 3.52 2.38
N VAL A 55 10.89 4.49 1.66
CA VAL A 55 11.14 4.36 0.23
C VAL A 55 12.38 3.52 0.00
N THR A 56 12.49 2.86 -1.16
CA THR A 56 13.71 2.13 -1.56
C THR A 56 14.31 2.76 -2.83
N PRO A 57 15.20 3.77 -2.71
CA PRO A 57 15.79 4.42 -3.88
C PRO A 57 16.62 3.47 -4.75
N LEU A 58 17.26 2.48 -4.13
CA LEU A 58 18.02 1.43 -4.81
C LEU A 58 17.12 0.40 -5.49
N GLY A 59 15.99 0.06 -4.87
CA GLY A 59 15.02 -0.91 -5.39
C GLY A 59 14.06 -0.31 -6.42
N ASN A 60 13.99 1.02 -6.54
CA ASN A 60 13.11 1.72 -7.47
C ASN A 60 13.89 2.74 -8.33
N PRO A 61 14.48 2.31 -9.45
CA PRO A 61 15.19 3.20 -10.38
C PRO A 61 14.32 4.29 -11.00
N GLY A 62 12.99 4.14 -10.95
CA GLY A 62 12.04 5.14 -11.43
C GLY A 62 11.78 6.27 -10.43
N MET A 63 12.32 6.19 -9.21
CA MET A 63 12.10 7.21 -8.20
C MET A 63 12.84 8.51 -8.56
N PRO A 64 12.13 9.63 -8.76
CA PRO A 64 12.78 10.89 -9.10
C PRO A 64 13.55 11.40 -7.88
N MET A 65 14.87 11.41 -7.99
CA MET A 65 15.74 11.86 -6.92
C MET A 65 15.70 13.40 -6.81
N PRO A 66 15.72 13.96 -5.59
CA PRO A 66 15.73 15.41 -5.41
C PRO A 66 17.00 16.01 -6.02
N MET A 67 16.91 17.27 -6.44
CA MET A 67 18.03 18.01 -7.03
C MET A 67 18.68 17.32 -8.24
N GLY A 68 17.95 16.45 -8.94
CA GLY A 68 18.46 15.71 -10.10
C GLY A 68 19.58 14.74 -9.76
N MET A 69 19.69 14.29 -8.50
CA MET A 69 20.74 13.37 -8.05
C MET A 69 20.80 12.07 -8.87
N ASP A 70 19.71 11.66 -9.50
CA ASP A 70 19.66 10.57 -10.48
C ASP A 70 20.64 10.75 -11.66
N LYS A 71 21.05 11.99 -11.96
CA LYS A 71 21.92 12.33 -13.09
C LYS A 71 23.39 12.55 -12.73
N TRP A 72 23.68 12.97 -11.49
CA TRP A 72 25.03 13.37 -11.08
C TRP A 72 25.55 12.64 -9.85
N PHE A 73 24.66 12.05 -9.05
CA PHE A 73 25.04 11.31 -7.86
C PHE A 73 25.16 9.81 -8.19
N PRO A 74 26.28 9.16 -7.84
CA PRO A 74 26.46 7.76 -8.17
C PRO A 74 25.44 6.89 -7.41
N VAL A 75 24.88 5.88 -8.09
CA VAL A 75 23.96 4.90 -7.47
C VAL A 75 24.56 4.27 -6.22
N LEU A 76 25.88 4.02 -6.22
CA LEU A 76 26.60 3.51 -5.05
C LEU A 76 26.46 4.43 -3.83
N GLY A 77 26.35 5.74 -4.04
CA GLY A 77 26.13 6.71 -2.96
C GLY A 77 24.78 6.56 -2.26
N LEU A 78 23.78 5.92 -2.89
CA LEU A 78 22.49 5.64 -2.27
C LEU A 78 22.58 4.53 -1.20
N THR A 79 23.70 3.79 -1.16
CA THR A 79 23.97 2.78 -0.13
C THR A 79 24.50 3.38 1.17
N LEU A 80 24.79 4.69 1.21
CA LEU A 80 25.29 5.36 2.40
C LEU A 80 24.27 5.25 3.56
N PRO A 81 24.72 4.89 4.78
CA PRO A 81 23.84 4.80 5.95
C PRO A 81 23.04 6.10 6.16
N GLY A 82 21.72 5.98 6.31
CA GLY A 82 20.81 7.11 6.53
C GLY A 82 20.25 7.76 5.25
N MET A 83 20.76 7.46 4.06
CA MET A 83 20.20 7.97 2.80
C MET A 83 18.73 7.56 2.61
N GLN A 84 18.40 6.32 2.93
CA GLN A 84 17.03 5.81 2.84
C GLN A 84 16.04 6.58 3.72
N GLY A 85 16.39 6.81 4.99
CA GLY A 85 15.58 7.60 5.91
C GLY A 85 15.46 9.07 5.50
N MET A 86 16.56 9.68 5.01
CA MET A 86 16.54 11.04 4.48
C MET A 86 15.56 11.15 3.30
N MET A 87 15.66 10.24 2.34
CA MET A 87 14.79 10.22 1.15
C MET A 87 13.33 9.98 1.51
N THR A 88 13.08 9.10 2.50
CA THR A 88 11.74 8.86 3.06
C THR A 88 11.17 10.15 3.67
N SER A 89 11.94 10.84 4.51
CA SER A 89 11.52 12.11 5.13
C SER A 89 11.22 13.19 4.09
N MET A 90 12.08 13.31 3.06
CA MET A 90 11.86 14.25 1.97
C MET A 90 10.59 13.94 1.17
N MET A 91 10.30 12.66 0.91
CA MET A 91 9.08 12.25 0.23
C MET A 91 7.83 12.57 1.08
N LYS A 92 7.81 12.17 2.36
CA LYS A 92 6.72 12.49 3.29
C LYS A 92 6.46 14.00 3.37
N LYS A 93 7.53 14.79 3.49
CA LYS A 93 7.42 16.26 3.50
C LYS A 93 6.84 16.80 2.20
N LYS A 94 7.32 16.34 1.05
CA LYS A 94 6.82 16.79 -0.26
C LYS A 94 5.35 16.43 -0.47
N MET A 95 4.91 15.26 0.02
CA MET A 95 3.51 14.84 -0.01
C MET A 95 2.65 15.78 0.85
N ALA A 96 3.07 16.06 2.09
CA ALA A 96 2.40 17.02 2.96
C ALA A 96 2.33 18.44 2.36
N ASP A 97 3.44 18.95 1.80
CA ASP A 97 3.51 20.26 1.14
C ASP A 97 2.58 20.37 -0.08
N LYS A 98 2.17 19.24 -0.66
CA LYS A 98 1.25 19.15 -1.79
C LYS A 98 -0.18 18.80 -1.37
N GLY A 99 -0.46 18.70 -0.07
CA GLY A 99 -1.77 18.36 0.45
C GLY A 99 -2.20 16.92 0.16
N VAL A 100 -1.24 16.01 -0.05
CA VAL A 100 -1.53 14.57 -0.15
C VAL A 100 -1.76 14.05 1.26
N ALA A 101 -2.91 13.41 1.49
CA ALA A 101 -3.23 12.77 2.76
C ALA A 101 -2.16 11.74 3.16
N SER A 102 -1.96 11.54 4.45
CA SER A 102 -1.10 10.48 4.99
C SER A 102 -1.67 9.09 4.68
N LEU A 103 -0.84 8.05 4.80
CA LEU A 103 -1.30 6.68 4.58
C LEU A 103 -2.29 6.24 5.66
N GLU A 104 -2.08 6.72 6.87
CA GLU A 104 -2.95 6.53 8.02
C GLU A 104 -4.35 7.11 7.72
N GLU A 105 -4.43 8.37 7.27
CA GLU A 105 -5.70 8.99 6.87
C GLU A 105 -6.36 8.25 5.70
N LEU A 106 -5.60 7.87 4.67
CA LEU A 106 -6.14 7.12 3.53
C LEU A 106 -6.68 5.75 3.93
N ARG A 107 -6.01 5.07 4.88
CA ARG A 107 -6.44 3.79 5.43
C ARG A 107 -7.69 3.94 6.29
N GLU A 108 -7.75 4.97 7.12
CA GLU A 108 -8.95 5.31 7.91
C GLU A 108 -10.14 5.58 6.99
N LEU A 109 -9.96 6.36 5.92
CA LEU A 109 -11.01 6.59 4.91
C LEU A 109 -11.48 5.28 4.26
N CYS A 110 -10.57 4.33 4.00
CA CYS A 110 -10.97 3.01 3.50
C CYS A 110 -11.80 2.23 4.52
N GLN A 111 -11.43 2.25 5.80
CA GLN A 111 -12.18 1.58 6.87
C GLN A 111 -13.57 2.21 7.07
N GLU A 112 -13.65 3.55 7.08
CA GLU A 112 -14.91 4.29 7.19
C GLU A 112 -15.84 4.03 6.00
N ALA A 113 -15.26 3.83 4.81
CA ALA A 113 -15.99 3.49 3.59
C ALA A 113 -16.23 1.97 3.42
N GLU A 114 -16.04 1.19 4.49
CA GLU A 114 -16.28 -0.27 4.53
C GLU A 114 -15.53 -1.06 3.45
N VAL A 115 -14.36 -0.57 3.02
CA VAL A 115 -13.45 -1.32 2.13
C VAL A 115 -13.00 -2.58 2.86
N ARG A 116 -13.18 -3.74 2.21
CA ARG A 116 -12.71 -5.01 2.77
C ARG A 116 -11.20 -5.11 2.67
N LEU A 117 -10.54 -5.13 3.83
CA LEU A 117 -9.09 -5.29 3.94
C LEU A 117 -8.76 -6.75 4.26
N ILE A 118 -8.31 -7.51 3.25
CA ILE A 118 -8.06 -8.95 3.36
C ILE A 118 -6.56 -9.21 3.51
N ALA A 119 -6.14 -9.81 4.62
CA ALA A 119 -4.81 -10.36 4.78
C ALA A 119 -4.72 -11.78 4.19
N CYS A 120 -3.75 -12.01 3.31
CA CYS A 120 -3.44 -13.34 2.81
C CYS A 120 -2.94 -14.25 3.93
N GLN A 121 -3.78 -15.18 4.40
CA GLN A 121 -3.46 -16.07 5.52
C GLN A 121 -2.14 -16.83 5.31
N MET A 122 -1.94 -17.38 4.10
CA MET A 122 -0.69 -18.10 3.79
C MET A 122 0.55 -17.23 3.95
N THR A 123 0.46 -15.93 3.67
CA THR A 123 1.59 -15.01 3.81
C THR A 123 1.80 -14.63 5.28
N VAL A 124 0.71 -14.46 6.04
CA VAL A 124 0.78 -14.25 7.51
C VAL A 124 1.53 -15.42 8.15
N ASP A 125 1.16 -16.65 7.79
CA ASP A 125 1.79 -17.87 8.30
C ASP A 125 3.25 -17.98 7.81
N LEU A 126 3.52 -17.68 6.54
CA LEU A 126 4.85 -17.78 5.94
C LEU A 126 5.89 -16.89 6.63
N PHE A 127 5.50 -15.68 7.03
CA PHE A 127 6.38 -14.73 7.70
C PHE A 127 6.21 -14.71 9.22
N GLU A 128 5.42 -15.64 9.78
CA GLU A 128 5.15 -15.75 11.21
C GLU A 128 4.72 -14.41 11.84
N LEU A 129 3.86 -13.66 11.13
CA LEU A 129 3.41 -12.35 11.57
C LEU A 129 2.37 -12.47 12.69
N ASP A 130 2.53 -11.68 13.76
CA ASP A 130 1.54 -11.61 14.81
C ASP A 130 0.32 -10.82 14.34
N THR A 131 -0.85 -11.46 14.33
CA THR A 131 -2.12 -10.82 13.99
C THR A 131 -2.49 -9.68 14.95
N ALA A 132 -1.98 -9.69 16.19
CA ALA A 132 -2.19 -8.61 17.14
C ALA A 132 -1.52 -7.29 16.72
N ASP A 133 -0.52 -7.34 15.83
CA ASP A 133 0.13 -6.15 15.27
C ASP A 133 -0.70 -5.50 14.17
N PHE A 134 -1.72 -6.18 13.64
CA PHE A 134 -2.57 -5.65 12.57
C PHE A 134 -3.70 -4.79 13.12
N ILE A 135 -4.11 -3.80 12.32
CA ILE A 135 -5.29 -2.98 12.61
C ILE A 135 -6.56 -3.83 12.74
N ASP A 136 -7.56 -3.30 13.44
CA ASP A 136 -8.86 -3.95 13.56
C ASP A 136 -9.60 -3.97 12.22
N GLY A 137 -10.51 -4.94 12.05
CA GLY A 137 -11.33 -5.07 10.83
C GLY A 137 -10.63 -5.75 9.65
N VAL A 138 -9.44 -6.33 9.86
CA VAL A 138 -8.79 -7.18 8.85
C VAL A 138 -9.45 -8.55 8.79
N GLU A 139 -9.85 -8.97 7.60
CA GLU A 139 -10.28 -10.34 7.34
C GLU A 139 -9.08 -11.19 6.90
N TYR A 140 -9.08 -12.48 7.25
CA TYR A 140 -8.00 -13.39 6.89
C TYR A 140 -8.51 -14.43 5.91
N ALA A 141 -7.90 -14.50 4.73
CA ALA A 141 -8.35 -15.43 3.71
C ALA A 141 -7.24 -15.90 2.76
N GLY A 142 -7.50 -17.01 2.07
CA GLY A 142 -6.65 -17.54 1.02
C GLY A 142 -7.04 -17.04 -0.38
N ALA A 143 -6.28 -17.48 -1.40
CA ALA A 143 -6.49 -17.06 -2.79
C ALA A 143 -7.89 -17.38 -3.32
N ALA A 144 -8.54 -18.47 -2.86
CA ALA A 144 -9.89 -18.83 -3.30
C ALA A 144 -10.92 -17.72 -3.02
N ARG A 145 -10.89 -17.14 -1.81
CA ARG A 145 -11.79 -16.06 -1.40
C ARG A 145 -11.55 -14.77 -2.19
N PHE A 146 -10.31 -14.49 -2.58
CA PHE A 146 -10.02 -13.39 -3.48
C PHE A 146 -10.65 -13.63 -4.85
N PHE A 147 -10.50 -14.82 -5.43
CA PHE A 147 -11.09 -15.14 -6.73
C PHE A 147 -12.63 -15.13 -6.73
N GLU A 148 -13.29 -15.46 -5.61
CA GLU A 148 -14.74 -15.32 -5.47
C GLU A 148 -15.21 -13.88 -5.67
N PHE A 149 -14.48 -12.91 -5.11
CA PHE A 149 -14.81 -11.50 -5.28
C PHE A 149 -14.31 -10.94 -6.63
N ALA A 150 -13.04 -11.17 -6.96
CA ALA A 150 -12.41 -10.65 -8.17
C ALA A 150 -13.01 -11.23 -9.45
N GLY A 151 -13.53 -12.46 -9.42
CA GLY A 151 -14.20 -13.10 -10.56
C GLY A 151 -15.49 -12.39 -11.00
N GLU A 152 -16.09 -11.60 -10.11
CA GLU A 152 -17.26 -10.76 -10.39
C GLU A 152 -16.92 -9.27 -10.48
N SER A 153 -15.63 -8.90 -10.39
CA SER A 153 -15.22 -7.50 -10.38
C SER A 153 -15.26 -6.85 -11.76
N ASP A 154 -15.67 -5.57 -11.81
CA ASP A 154 -15.57 -4.75 -13.02
C ASP A 154 -14.13 -4.32 -13.29
N VAL A 155 -13.36 -4.12 -12.22
CA VAL A 155 -11.97 -3.69 -12.27
C VAL A 155 -11.14 -4.54 -11.31
N CYS A 156 -10.08 -5.16 -11.83
CA CYS A 156 -9.11 -5.94 -11.05
C CYS A 156 -7.70 -5.41 -11.29
N LEU A 157 -7.01 -5.01 -10.23
CA LEU A 157 -5.66 -4.40 -10.28
C LEU A 157 -4.67 -5.20 -9.45
N TYR A 158 -3.42 -5.29 -9.93
CA TYR A 158 -2.30 -5.85 -9.19
C TYR A 158 -1.25 -4.75 -8.98
N ILE A 159 -0.94 -4.45 -7.73
CA ILE A 159 -0.14 -3.28 -7.32
C ILE A 159 1.08 -3.70 -6.50
#